data_AF-A0A7X7N0V2-F1
#
_entry.id   AF-A0A7X7N0V2-F1
#
_cell.length_a   1.000
_cell.length_b   1.000
_cell.length_c   1.000
_cell.angle_alpha   90.00
_cell.angle_beta   90.00
_cell.angle_gamma   90.00
#
_symmetry.space_group_name_H-M   'P 1'
#
loop_
_entity.id
_entity.type
_entity.pdbx_description
1 polymer ?
#
loop_
_entity_poly.entity_id
_entity_poly.type
_entity_poly.pdbx_seq_one_letter_code
_entity_poly.pdbx_strand_id
1 'polypeptide(L)'
;MEQLEMATALATRAGQNSQVAPNFQVVNGLDELTEDMQHQDIFMIASNDQFSAPEKILEQLSIVPKGGNTYEINKEFMISAETLVDKIVFQVIRSPWNFDKKIYVMTYDPAVEKLVLPIISDKKVFSQLNGQIALINTDQKVSTYSFAEEEKEERVPVTWERIKYLVEKNTGFSIWIVFGAFILIIIAIIVMIRVISNKMRFRKAAANMVKLNEQEAEEMKKAKELEEQNAEIEDVANDYDNEIAYKYDDYGDSYPDDEE
;
A
#
# COMPACT_ATOMS: atom_id res chain seq x y z
N MET A 1 -13.49 45.91 0.17
CA MET A 1 -14.87 45.57 -0.24
C MET A 1 -14.83 44.72 -1.51
N GLU A 2 -14.02 45.08 -2.51
CA GLU A 2 -13.88 44.33 -3.79
C GLU A 2 -13.33 42.89 -3.67
N GLN A 3 -12.39 42.60 -2.74
CA GLN A 3 -11.85 41.24 -2.57
C GLN A 3 -12.92 40.21 -2.14
N LEU A 4 -13.87 40.64 -1.30
CA LEU A 4 -14.98 39.78 -0.87
C LEU A 4 -15.93 39.50 -2.04
N GLU A 5 -16.18 40.49 -2.90
CA GLU A 5 -17.02 40.33 -4.09
C GLU A 5 -16.37 39.37 -5.10
N MET A 6 -15.06 39.51 -5.34
CA MET A 6 -14.30 38.60 -6.21
C MET A 6 -14.30 37.17 -5.65
N ALA A 7 -14.03 37.01 -4.35
CA ALA A 7 -14.07 35.70 -3.69
C ALA A 7 -15.47 35.08 -3.75
N THR A 8 -16.52 35.87 -3.54
CA THR A 8 -17.91 35.41 -3.61
C THR A 8 -18.30 35.01 -5.03
N ALA A 9 -17.86 35.76 -6.05
CA ALA A 9 -18.09 35.43 -7.45
C ALA A 9 -17.39 34.11 -7.83
N LEU A 10 -16.13 33.93 -7.43
CA LEU A 10 -15.39 32.68 -7.64
C LEU A 10 -16.05 31.50 -6.93
N ALA A 11 -16.40 31.64 -5.65
CA ALA A 11 -17.09 30.62 -4.88
C ALA A 11 -18.43 30.25 -5.53
N THR A 12 -19.22 31.23 -5.96
CA THR A 12 -20.49 31.00 -6.64
C THR A 12 -20.28 30.20 -7.94
N ARG A 13 -19.28 30.56 -8.74
CA ARG A 13 -18.95 29.83 -9.98
C ARG A 13 -18.43 28.42 -9.72
N ALA A 14 -17.55 28.26 -8.73
CA ALA A 14 -17.06 26.95 -8.31
C ALA A 14 -18.22 26.05 -7.89
N GLY A 15 -19.17 26.57 -7.10
CA GLY A 15 -20.35 25.83 -6.66
C GLY A 15 -21.32 25.50 -7.79
N GLN A 16 -21.53 26.40 -8.74
CA GLN A 16 -22.32 26.13 -9.94
C GLN A 16 -21.72 25.01 -10.79
N ASN A 17 -20.39 24.93 -10.87
CA ASN A 17 -19.70 23.92 -11.66
C ASN A 17 -19.60 22.56 -10.94
N SER A 18 -19.43 22.57 -9.62
CA SER A 18 -19.27 21.35 -8.82
C SER A 18 -20.60 20.78 -8.30
N GLN A 19 -21.70 21.54 -8.37
CA GLN A 19 -22.99 21.24 -7.74
C GLN A 19 -22.93 21.11 -6.21
N VAL A 20 -21.86 21.60 -5.58
CA VAL A 20 -21.64 21.57 -4.13
C VAL A 20 -21.41 23.00 -3.65
N ALA A 21 -22.05 23.40 -2.55
CA ALA A 21 -21.77 24.68 -1.91
C ALA A 21 -20.31 24.70 -1.43
N PRO A 22 -19.43 25.55 -1.99
CA PRO A 22 -18.04 25.57 -1.57
C PRO A 22 -17.95 26.19 -0.19
N ASN A 23 -17.25 25.51 0.72
CA ASN A 23 -16.82 26.11 1.97
C ASN A 23 -15.58 26.96 1.66
N PHE A 24 -15.70 28.28 1.78
CA PHE A 24 -14.60 29.19 1.53
C PHE A 24 -14.49 30.21 2.67
N GLN A 25 -13.26 30.67 2.90
CA GLN A 25 -12.94 31.71 3.85
C GLN A 25 -12.03 32.72 3.18
N VAL A 26 -12.29 34.01 3.43
CA VAL A 26 -11.42 35.10 2.99
C VAL A 26 -10.45 35.41 4.13
N VAL A 27 -9.15 35.38 3.82
CA VAL A 27 -8.07 35.70 4.76
C VAL A 27 -7.31 36.92 4.27
N ASN A 28 -6.93 37.80 5.20
CA ASN A 28 -6.20 39.02 4.89
C ASN A 28 -4.69 38.75 5.00
N GLY A 29 -4.16 37.99 4.04
CA GLY A 29 -2.74 37.61 4.03
C GLY A 29 -2.50 36.18 4.49
N LEU A 30 -1.39 35.61 4.03
CA LEU A 30 -1.08 34.19 4.22
C LEU A 30 -0.36 33.88 5.54
N ASP A 31 0.12 34.92 6.23
CA ASP A 31 0.73 34.79 7.56
C ASP A 31 -0.31 34.39 8.62
N GLU A 32 -1.61 34.50 8.29
CA GLU A 32 -2.75 34.15 9.13
C GLU A 32 -3.35 32.77 8.81
N LEU A 33 -2.70 31.95 7.95
CA LEU A 33 -3.19 30.61 7.61
C LEU A 33 -3.11 29.66 8.81
N THR A 34 -4.25 29.19 9.30
CA THR A 34 -4.31 28.10 10.27
C THR A 34 -3.93 26.75 9.64
N GLU A 35 -3.53 25.76 10.45
CA GLU A 35 -3.22 24.41 9.96
C GLU A 35 -4.38 23.81 9.14
N ASP A 36 -5.62 24.02 9.57
CA ASP A 36 -6.81 23.54 8.85
C ASP A 36 -6.94 24.13 7.44
N MET A 37 -6.53 25.39 7.24
CA MET A 37 -6.56 26.05 5.92
C MET A 37 -5.51 25.50 4.97
N GLN A 38 -4.37 25.02 5.49
CA GLN A 38 -3.30 24.42 4.67
C GLN A 38 -3.75 23.10 4.02
N HIS A 39 -4.80 22.48 4.55
CA HIS A 39 -5.44 21.28 4.00
C HIS A 39 -6.63 21.59 3.08
N GLN A 40 -6.82 22.83 2.65
CA GLN A 40 -7.87 23.24 1.71
C GLN A 40 -7.28 23.77 0.40
N ASP A 41 -8.13 23.92 -0.62
CA ASP A 41 -7.74 24.64 -1.83
C ASP A 41 -7.73 26.14 -1.54
N ILE A 42 -6.66 26.83 -1.92
CA ILE A 42 -6.45 28.24 -1.59
C ILE A 42 -6.52 29.07 -2.87
N PHE A 43 -7.29 30.16 -2.83
CA PHE A 43 -7.32 31.17 -3.90
C PHE A 43 -6.65 32.45 -3.40
N MET A 44 -5.61 32.88 -4.11
CA MET A 44 -4.90 34.11 -3.85
C MET A 44 -5.19 35.11 -4.96
N ILE A 45 -5.62 36.31 -4.58
CA ILE A 45 -5.98 37.37 -5.51
C ILE A 45 -5.33 38.66 -5.02
N ALA A 46 -4.43 39.23 -5.82
CA ALA A 46 -3.80 40.51 -5.48
C ALA A 46 -3.34 41.25 -6.73
N SER A 47 -3.21 42.58 -6.62
CA SER A 47 -2.49 43.35 -7.63
C SER A 47 -1.00 43.04 -7.57
N ASN A 48 -0.29 43.22 -8.69
CA ASN A 48 1.14 42.93 -8.78
C ASN A 48 1.99 43.71 -7.77
N ASP A 49 1.54 44.91 -7.37
CA ASP A 49 2.24 45.77 -6.41
C ASP A 49 2.01 45.36 -4.94
N GLN A 50 0.95 44.58 -4.68
CA GLN A 50 0.55 44.18 -3.34
C GLN A 50 0.68 42.66 -3.12
N PHE A 51 1.19 41.94 -4.10
CA PHE A 51 1.35 40.50 -4.01
C PHE A 51 2.43 40.15 -2.99
N SER A 52 2.01 39.43 -1.95
CA SER A 52 2.91 38.87 -0.93
C SER A 52 2.50 37.42 -0.68
N ALA A 53 3.49 36.54 -0.63
CA ALA A 53 3.29 35.12 -0.35
C ALA A 53 4.50 34.54 0.40
N PRO A 54 4.31 33.46 1.19
CA PRO A 54 5.41 32.70 1.78
C PRO A 54 6.38 32.20 0.71
N GLU A 55 7.67 32.13 1.07
CA GLU A 55 8.76 31.71 0.18
C GLU A 55 8.47 30.37 -0.51
N LYS A 56 7.89 29.40 0.21
CA LYS A 56 7.49 28.09 -0.34
C LYS A 56 6.50 28.17 -1.51
N ILE A 57 5.65 29.19 -1.56
CA ILE A 57 4.72 29.44 -2.66
C ILE A 57 5.45 30.17 -3.79
N LEU A 58 6.26 31.17 -3.46
CA LEU A 58 7.04 31.95 -4.43
C LEU A 58 7.98 31.06 -5.26
N GLU A 59 8.66 30.11 -4.63
CA GLU A 59 9.55 29.16 -5.30
C GLU A 59 8.86 28.24 -6.32
N GLN A 60 7.56 27.98 -6.14
CA GLN A 60 6.76 27.14 -7.04
C GLN A 60 6.05 27.94 -8.15
N LEU A 61 5.94 29.25 -7.99
CA LEU A 61 5.30 30.11 -8.98
C LEU A 61 6.21 30.28 -10.19
N SER A 62 5.62 30.14 -11.37
CA SER A 62 6.35 30.31 -12.62
C SER A 62 6.53 31.78 -12.99
N ILE A 63 5.60 32.63 -12.55
CA ILE A 63 5.63 34.08 -12.69
C ILE A 63 5.40 34.67 -11.30
N VAL A 64 6.40 35.35 -10.77
CA VAL A 64 6.36 36.03 -9.47
C VAL A 64 6.40 37.54 -9.71
N PRO A 65 5.32 38.29 -9.40
CA PRO A 65 5.37 39.74 -9.45
C PRO A 65 6.27 40.28 -8.34
N LYS A 66 7.13 41.25 -8.67
CA LYS A 66 8.02 41.95 -7.72
C LYS A 66 7.59 43.40 -7.46
N GLY A 67 6.44 43.80 -8.00
CA GLY A 67 5.93 45.17 -7.99
C GLY A 67 6.51 46.05 -9.10
N GLY A 68 5.84 47.18 -9.37
CA GLY A 68 6.26 48.16 -10.37
C GLY A 68 6.37 47.60 -11.79
N ASN A 69 5.47 46.68 -12.15
CA ASN A 69 5.47 45.95 -13.43
C ASN A 69 6.73 45.12 -13.72
N THR A 70 7.45 44.74 -12.66
CA THR A 70 8.57 43.80 -12.76
C THR A 70 8.15 42.40 -12.35
N TYR A 71 8.66 41.41 -13.07
CA TYR A 71 8.32 40.00 -12.87
C TYR A 71 9.60 39.16 -12.86
N GLU A 72 9.67 38.24 -11.92
CA GLU A 72 10.60 37.12 -11.96
C GLU A 72 9.89 35.96 -12.65
N ILE A 73 10.41 35.53 -13.80
CA ILE A 73 9.79 34.53 -14.66
C ILE A 73 10.73 33.32 -14.75
N ASN A 74 10.20 32.14 -14.47
CA ASN A 74 10.90 30.89 -14.72
C ASN A 74 11.13 30.71 -16.24
N LYS A 75 12.39 30.49 -16.63
CA LYS A 75 12.87 30.46 -18.03
C LYS A 75 12.22 29.37 -18.90
N GLU A 76 11.49 28.45 -18.29
CA GLU A 76 10.79 27.37 -18.99
C GLU A 76 9.61 27.87 -19.84
N PHE A 77 9.10 29.09 -19.58
CA PHE A 77 8.06 29.70 -20.39
C PHE A 77 8.63 30.70 -21.38
N MET A 78 8.19 30.65 -22.64
CA MET A 78 8.46 31.68 -23.65
C MET A 78 7.61 32.94 -23.40
N ILE A 79 7.64 33.46 -22.18
CA ILE A 79 6.90 34.64 -21.72
C ILE A 79 7.94 35.67 -21.27
N SER A 80 7.87 36.89 -21.80
CA SER A 80 8.71 38.00 -21.33
C SER A 80 7.94 38.87 -20.35
N ALA A 81 8.64 39.60 -19.48
CA ALA A 81 8.02 40.54 -18.54
C ALA A 81 7.15 41.59 -19.26
N GLU A 82 7.57 42.02 -20.45
CA GLU A 82 6.82 42.95 -21.30
C GLU A 82 5.47 42.36 -21.74
N THR A 83 5.41 41.05 -21.99
CA THR A 83 4.16 40.38 -22.35
C THR A 83 3.19 40.19 -21.20
N LEU A 84 3.55 40.59 -19.98
CA LEU A 84 2.70 40.52 -18.78
C LEU A 84 2.10 41.88 -18.38
N VAL A 85 2.56 42.97 -19.01
CA VAL A 85 2.01 44.32 -18.78
C VAL A 85 0.54 44.37 -19.25
N ASP A 86 -0.31 45.03 -18.48
CA ASP A 86 -1.76 45.12 -18.73
C ASP A 86 -2.47 43.76 -18.84
N LYS A 87 -1.99 42.76 -18.10
CA LYS A 87 -2.61 41.42 -18.08
C LYS A 87 -3.02 40.97 -16.69
N ILE A 88 -3.97 40.05 -16.70
CA ILE A 88 -4.29 39.21 -15.54
C ILE A 88 -3.59 37.87 -15.76
N VAL A 89 -2.85 37.45 -14.76
CA VAL A 89 -2.09 36.21 -14.75
C VAL A 89 -2.77 35.24 -13.79
N PHE A 90 -3.21 34.10 -14.29
CA PHE A 90 -3.70 32.98 -13.50
C PHE A 90 -2.66 31.87 -13.52
N GLN A 91 -2.31 31.36 -12.34
CA GLN A 91 -1.38 30.25 -12.18
C GLN A 91 -1.93 29.25 -11.18
N VAL A 92 -1.66 27.97 -11.40
CA VAL A 92 -2.06 26.92 -10.47
C VAL A 92 -0.83 26.13 -10.05
N ILE A 93 -0.56 26.12 -8.75
CA ILE A 93 0.50 25.33 -8.14
C ILE A 93 -0.08 24.30 -7.17
N ARG A 94 0.71 23.29 -6.80
CA ARG A 94 0.34 22.37 -5.72
C ARG A 94 0.58 23.06 -4.38
N SER A 95 -0.23 22.75 -3.38
CA SER A 95 0.03 23.26 -2.03
C SER A 95 1.32 22.65 -1.48
N PRO A 96 2.26 23.46 -0.94
CA PRO A 96 3.49 22.96 -0.32
C PRO A 96 3.23 22.20 0.98
N TRP A 97 2.03 22.33 1.55
CA TRP A 97 1.63 21.69 2.80
C TRP A 97 0.82 20.42 2.56
N ASN A 98 0.03 20.38 1.47
CA ASN A 98 -0.81 19.25 1.13
C ASN A 98 -0.83 19.03 -0.39
N PHE A 99 -0.12 17.99 -0.85
CA PHE A 99 0.02 17.70 -2.29
C PHE A 99 -1.30 17.36 -3.01
N ASP A 100 -2.36 16.99 -2.27
CA ASP A 100 -3.70 16.74 -2.83
C ASP A 100 -4.50 18.05 -3.02
N LYS A 101 -3.98 19.18 -2.54
CA LYS A 101 -4.60 20.50 -2.63
C LYS A 101 -3.85 21.42 -3.58
N LYS A 102 -4.59 22.38 -4.12
CA LYS A 102 -4.06 23.34 -5.10
C LYS A 102 -4.14 24.77 -4.56
N ILE A 103 -3.18 25.57 -4.99
CA ILE A 103 -3.17 27.01 -4.76
C ILE A 103 -3.35 27.67 -6.12
N TYR A 104 -4.45 28.39 -6.27
CA TYR A 104 -4.80 29.18 -7.44
C TYR A 104 -4.37 30.61 -7.18
N VAL A 105 -3.42 31.11 -7.98
CA VAL A 105 -2.87 32.44 -7.83
C VAL A 105 -3.30 33.29 -9.01
N MET A 106 -4.02 34.37 -8.72
CA MET A 106 -4.42 35.39 -9.68
C MET A 106 -3.73 36.70 -9.32
N THR A 107 -2.89 37.18 -10.23
CA THR A 107 -2.26 38.50 -10.11
C THR A 107 -2.65 39.38 -11.27
N TYR A 108 -2.75 40.68 -11.05
CA TYR A 108 -3.18 41.62 -12.08
C TYR A 108 -2.43 42.94 -12.00
N ASP A 109 -2.22 43.56 -13.16
CA ASP A 109 -1.77 44.95 -13.24
C ASP A 109 -2.84 45.87 -12.63
N PRO A 110 -2.50 46.81 -11.72
CA PRO A 110 -3.46 47.79 -11.20
C PRO A 110 -4.25 48.52 -12.30
N ALA A 111 -3.68 48.73 -13.48
CA ALA A 111 -4.36 49.36 -14.62
C ALA A 111 -5.58 48.56 -15.11
N VAL A 112 -5.59 47.24 -14.90
CA VAL A 112 -6.66 46.33 -15.38
C VAL A 112 -7.56 45.81 -14.25
N GLU A 113 -7.42 46.32 -13.03
CA GLU A 113 -8.21 45.89 -11.85
C GLU A 113 -9.72 45.86 -12.11
N LYS A 114 -10.24 46.89 -12.77
CA LYS A 114 -11.68 47.01 -13.10
C LYS A 114 -12.19 45.89 -14.03
N LEU A 115 -11.29 45.18 -14.72
CA LEU A 115 -11.63 44.08 -15.62
C LEU A 115 -11.66 42.73 -14.92
N VAL A 116 -11.07 42.61 -13.71
CA VAL A 116 -10.93 41.33 -12.99
C VAL A 116 -12.29 40.70 -12.68
N LEU A 117 -13.20 41.44 -12.05
CA LEU A 117 -14.52 40.92 -11.69
C LEU A 117 -15.38 40.54 -12.92
N PRO A 118 -15.47 41.37 -13.99
CA PRO A 118 -16.12 40.97 -15.24
C PRO A 118 -15.55 39.69 -15.85
N ILE A 119 -14.22 39.54 -15.86
CA ILE A 119 -13.51 38.40 -16.44
C ILE A 119 -13.81 37.10 -15.68
N ILE A 120 -13.74 37.13 -14.35
CA ILE A 120 -14.07 35.99 -13.49
C ILE A 120 -15.56 35.61 -13.62
N SER A 121 -16.41 36.62 -13.80
CA SER A 121 -17.85 36.43 -13.93
C SER A 121 -18.25 35.92 -15.33
N ASP A 122 -17.40 36.07 -16.34
CA ASP A 122 -17.66 35.60 -17.69
C ASP A 122 -17.41 34.08 -17.81
N LYS A 123 -18.47 33.33 -18.08
CA LYS A 123 -18.42 31.87 -18.22
C LYS A 123 -17.51 31.41 -19.37
N LYS A 124 -17.49 32.15 -20.48
CA LYS A 124 -16.70 31.82 -21.66
C LYS A 124 -15.22 31.98 -21.37
N VAL A 125 -14.84 33.11 -20.77
CA VAL A 125 -13.44 33.37 -20.37
C VAL A 125 -13.00 32.35 -19.32
N PHE A 126 -13.80 32.12 -18.28
CA PHE A 126 -13.49 31.15 -17.24
C PHE A 126 -13.29 29.72 -17.78
N SER A 127 -14.11 29.30 -18.76
CA SER A 127 -13.97 27.97 -19.38
C SER A 127 -12.69 27.79 -20.21
N GLN A 128 -12.02 28.89 -20.57
CA GLN A 128 -10.76 28.90 -21.31
C GLN A 128 -9.54 28.92 -20.39
N LEU A 129 -9.72 29.08 -19.07
CA LEU A 129 -8.63 29.01 -18.08
C LEU A 129 -8.22 27.54 -17.86
N ASN A 130 -7.59 26.96 -18.87
CA ASN A 130 -6.99 25.64 -18.82
C ASN A 130 -5.45 25.74 -18.76
N GLY A 131 -4.77 24.66 -18.36
CA GLY A 131 -3.32 24.65 -18.22
C GLY A 131 -2.82 25.16 -16.86
N GLN A 132 -1.50 25.33 -16.75
CA GLN A 132 -0.84 25.74 -15.50
C GLN A 132 -0.72 27.25 -15.38
N ILE A 133 -0.61 27.96 -16.51
CA ILE A 133 -0.60 29.42 -16.60
C ILE A 133 -1.63 29.86 -17.63
N ALA A 134 -2.49 30.80 -17.28
CA ALA A 134 -3.39 31.48 -18.20
C ALA A 134 -3.15 32.99 -18.11
N LEU A 135 -2.92 33.62 -19.25
CA LEU A 135 -2.80 35.07 -19.40
C LEU A 135 -4.08 35.60 -20.02
N ILE A 136 -4.66 36.63 -19.42
CA ILE A 136 -5.86 37.29 -19.91
C ILE A 136 -5.50 38.73 -20.24
N ASN A 137 -5.68 39.09 -21.50
CA ASN A 137 -5.48 40.46 -21.98
C ASN A 137 -6.68 41.36 -21.65
N THR A 138 -6.51 42.67 -21.81
CA THR A 138 -7.59 43.67 -21.73
C THR A 138 -8.73 43.44 -22.72
N ASP A 139 -8.47 42.76 -23.84
CA ASP A 139 -9.48 42.35 -24.84
C ASP A 139 -10.17 41.02 -24.51
N GLN A 140 -9.96 40.49 -23.30
CA GLN A 140 -10.50 39.22 -22.80
C GLN A 140 -10.06 37.98 -23.58
N LYS A 141 -9.02 38.08 -24.42
CA LYS A 141 -8.38 36.90 -25.01
C LYS A 141 -7.57 36.18 -23.95
N VAL A 142 -7.76 34.86 -23.89
CA VAL A 142 -7.04 33.96 -23.00
C VAL A 142 -5.94 33.25 -23.78
N SER A 143 -4.71 33.33 -23.30
CA SER A 143 -3.58 32.54 -23.78
C SER A 143 -3.12 31.61 -22.66
N THR A 144 -3.10 30.30 -22.92
CA THR A 144 -2.73 29.31 -21.91
C THR A 144 -1.40 28.64 -22.24
N TYR A 145 -0.65 28.33 -21.18
CA TYR A 145 0.67 27.71 -21.25
C TYR A 145 0.70 26.53 -20.28
N SER A 146 1.24 25.41 -20.76
CA SER A 146 1.50 24.19 -20.01
C SER A 146 2.95 23.79 -20.24
N PHE A 147 3.60 23.17 -19.25
CA PHE A 147 4.94 22.61 -19.45
C PHE A 147 4.92 21.57 -20.59
N ALA A 148 5.94 21.59 -21.44
CA ALA A 148 6.09 20.65 -22.54
C ALA A 148 6.52 19.23 -22.10
N GLU A 149 6.82 19.02 -20.81
CA GLU A 149 7.22 17.72 -20.25
C GLU A 149 6.13 17.12 -19.34
N GLU A 150 5.06 16.57 -19.91
CA GLU A 150 4.24 15.55 -19.22
C GLU A 150 4.92 14.17 -19.31
N GLU A 151 6.16 14.02 -18.83
CA GLU A 151 6.75 12.66 -18.63
C GLU A 151 7.60 12.53 -17.35
N LYS A 152 7.73 13.59 -16.56
CA LYS A 152 8.11 13.41 -15.16
C LYS A 152 6.84 13.49 -14.34
N GLU A 153 6.20 12.33 -14.18
CA GLU A 153 5.54 12.05 -12.91
C GLU A 153 6.56 12.36 -11.81
N GLU A 154 6.58 13.61 -11.32
CA GLU A 154 7.15 13.94 -10.03
C GLU A 154 6.55 12.91 -9.10
N ARG A 155 7.39 11.93 -8.71
CA ARG A 155 7.01 10.85 -7.82
C ARG A 155 6.64 11.52 -6.51
N VAL A 156 5.36 11.87 -6.39
CA VAL A 156 4.79 12.45 -5.19
C VAL A 156 5.22 11.52 -4.07
N PRO A 157 5.98 12.01 -3.08
CA PRO A 157 6.55 11.16 -2.06
C PRO A 157 5.42 10.35 -1.43
N VAL A 158 5.62 9.04 -1.33
CA VAL A 158 4.61 8.15 -0.75
C VAL A 158 4.59 8.41 0.75
N THR A 159 3.80 9.38 1.17
CA THR A 159 3.54 9.65 2.58
C THR A 159 2.55 8.63 3.14
N TRP A 160 2.65 8.35 4.44
CA TRP A 160 1.77 7.40 5.12
C TRP A 160 0.29 7.78 5.00
N GLU A 161 0.00 9.07 5.01
CA GLU A 161 -1.33 9.64 4.80
C GLU A 161 -1.89 9.33 3.42
N ARG A 162 -1.05 9.36 2.38
CA ARG A 162 -1.46 9.02 1.01
C ARG A 162 -1.78 7.55 0.85
N ILE A 163 -1.02 6.67 1.51
CA ILE A 163 -1.34 5.23 1.54
C ILE A 163 -2.70 5.02 2.21
N LYS A 164 -2.93 5.67 3.36
CA LYS A 164 -4.22 5.60 4.05
C LYS A 164 -5.36 6.08 3.15
N TYR A 165 -5.21 7.25 2.54
CA TYR A 165 -6.22 7.83 1.66
C TYR A 165 -6.49 6.96 0.43
N LEU A 166 -5.45 6.42 -0.22
CA LEU A 166 -5.59 5.55 -1.39
C LEU A 166 -6.33 4.25 -1.05
N VAL A 167 -6.03 3.64 0.11
CA VAL A 167 -6.73 2.45 0.59
C VAL A 167 -8.19 2.76 0.88
N GLU A 168 -8.48 3.84 1.63
CA GLU A 168 -9.84 4.23 2.00
C GLU A 168 -10.67 4.64 0.77
N LYS A 169 -10.09 5.36 -0.19
CA LYS A 169 -10.76 5.75 -1.44
C LYS A 169 -11.06 4.56 -2.35
N ASN A 170 -10.13 3.61 -2.47
CA ASN A 170 -10.28 2.48 -3.38
C ASN A 170 -11.18 1.37 -2.81
N THR A 171 -11.12 1.15 -1.50
CA THR A 171 -11.91 0.09 -0.85
C THR A 171 -13.21 0.59 -0.24
N GLY A 172 -13.35 1.90 0.02
CA GLY A 172 -14.47 2.48 0.76
C GLY A 172 -14.46 2.16 2.26
N PHE A 173 -13.46 1.41 2.75
CA PHE A 173 -13.35 0.98 4.14
C PHE A 173 -12.20 1.69 4.85
N SER A 174 -12.40 2.04 6.12
CA SER A 174 -11.33 2.59 6.96
C SER A 174 -10.15 1.62 7.03
N ILE A 175 -8.92 2.15 7.06
CA ILE A 175 -7.70 1.33 7.11
C ILE A 175 -7.68 0.33 8.27
N TRP A 176 -8.33 0.65 9.40
CA TRP A 176 -8.44 -0.24 10.55
C TRP A 176 -9.27 -1.50 10.26
N ILE A 177 -10.30 -1.38 9.42
CA ILE A 177 -11.13 -2.51 8.98
C ILE A 177 -10.32 -3.42 8.08
N VAL A 178 -9.57 -2.83 7.13
CA VAL A 178 -8.67 -3.57 6.24
C VAL A 178 -7.60 -4.31 7.05
N PHE A 179 -7.02 -3.64 8.05
CA PHE A 179 -6.03 -4.24 8.93
C PHE A 179 -6.61 -5.39 9.76
N GLY A 180 -7.84 -5.21 10.30
CA GLY A 180 -8.56 -6.26 11.01
C GLY A 180 -8.86 -7.48 10.14
N ALA A 181 -9.29 -7.27 8.89
CA ALA A 181 -9.49 -8.34 7.93
C ALA A 181 -8.18 -9.08 7.60
N PHE A 182 -7.07 -8.34 7.47
CA PHE A 182 -5.75 -8.92 7.22
C PHE A 182 -5.30 -9.81 8.38
N ILE A 183 -5.50 -9.39 9.63
CA ILE A 183 -5.21 -10.20 10.82
C ILE A 183 -6.04 -11.49 10.82
N LEU A 184 -7.34 -11.41 10.49
CA LEU A 184 -8.20 -12.60 10.39
C LEU A 184 -7.71 -13.59 9.34
N ILE A 185 -7.25 -13.10 8.19
CA ILE A 185 -6.66 -13.94 7.14
C ILE A 185 -5.39 -14.64 7.65
N ILE A 186 -4.51 -13.93 8.37
CA ILE A 186 -3.30 -14.51 8.96
C ILE A 186 -3.67 -15.63 9.96
N ILE A 187 -4.64 -15.38 10.84
CA ILE A 187 -5.10 -16.38 11.81
C ILE A 187 -5.65 -17.61 11.07
N ALA A 188 -6.45 -17.42 10.02
CA ALA A 188 -6.98 -18.52 9.22
C ALA A 188 -5.87 -19.36 8.57
N ILE A 189 -4.83 -18.72 8.04
CA ILE A 189 -3.65 -19.41 7.48
C ILE A 189 -2.93 -20.21 8.57
N ILE A 190 -2.70 -19.63 9.76
CA ILE A 190 -2.04 -20.33 10.88
C ILE A 190 -2.85 -21.57 11.30
N VAL A 191 -4.17 -21.44 11.42
CA VAL A 191 -5.06 -22.56 11.76
C VAL A 191 -4.98 -23.65 10.68
N MET A 192 -5.01 -23.27 9.40
CA MET A 192 -4.91 -24.23 8.29
C MET A 192 -3.57 -24.99 8.31
N ILE A 193 -2.45 -24.29 8.53
CA ILE A 193 -1.13 -24.91 8.68
C ILE A 193 -1.12 -25.89 9.86
N ARG A 194 -1.72 -25.51 11.00
CA ARG A 194 -1.79 -26.37 12.19
C ARG A 194 -2.63 -27.62 11.94
N VAL A 195 -3.75 -27.49 11.23
CA VAL A 195 -4.61 -28.63 10.85
C VAL A 195 -3.87 -29.59 9.91
N ILE A 196 -3.15 -29.07 8.91
CA ILE A 196 -2.37 -29.90 7.98
C ILE A 196 -1.23 -30.61 8.72
N SER A 197 -0.52 -29.90 9.59
CA SER A 197 0.55 -30.47 10.43
C SER A 197 0.03 -31.60 11.34
N ASN A 198 -1.14 -31.40 11.96
CA ASN A 198 -1.77 -32.44 12.78
C ASN A 198 -2.18 -33.66 11.96
N LYS A 199 -2.77 -33.49 10.76
CA LYS A 199 -3.09 -34.61 9.86
C LYS A 199 -1.83 -35.39 9.46
N MET A 200 -0.70 -34.72 9.23
CA MET A 200 0.58 -35.39 8.96
C MET A 200 1.11 -36.16 10.16
N ARG A 201 0.94 -35.65 11.39
CA ARG A 201 1.29 -36.38 12.63
C ARG A 201 0.47 -37.65 12.78
N PHE A 202 -0.83 -37.60 12.53
CA PHE A 202 -1.69 -38.80 12.57
C PHE A 202 -1.32 -39.82 11.51
N ARG A 203 -1.00 -39.40 10.28
CA ARG A 203 -0.53 -40.32 9.22
C ARG A 203 0.80 -40.98 9.59
N LYS A 204 1.75 -40.23 10.16
CA LYS A 204 3.03 -40.80 10.64
C LYS A 204 2.82 -41.77 11.80
N ALA A 205 1.95 -41.43 12.76
CA ALA A 205 1.62 -42.33 13.87
C ALA A 205 0.96 -43.62 13.37
N ALA A 206 0.00 -43.52 12.45
CA ALA A 206 -0.64 -44.69 11.85
C ALA A 206 0.36 -45.57 11.08
N ALA A 207 1.25 -44.97 10.29
CA ALA A 207 2.29 -45.71 9.58
C ALA A 207 3.28 -46.40 10.54
N ASN A 208 3.61 -45.79 11.67
CA ASN A 208 4.47 -46.41 12.67
C ASN A 208 3.77 -47.58 13.39
N MET A 209 2.47 -47.47 13.68
CA MET A 209 1.70 -48.57 14.28
C MET A 209 1.58 -49.78 13.35
N VAL A 210 1.41 -49.55 12.04
CA VAL A 210 1.41 -50.65 11.05
C VAL A 210 2.75 -51.36 11.02
N LYS A 211 3.86 -50.62 11.04
CA LYS A 211 5.22 -51.20 11.08
C LYS A 211 5.49 -51.99 12.37
N LEU A 212 5.03 -51.47 13.51
CA LEU A 212 5.13 -52.18 14.80
C LEU A 212 4.36 -53.50 14.75
N ASN A 213 3.13 -53.50 14.24
CA ASN A 213 2.34 -54.71 14.10
C ASN A 213 2.97 -55.72 13.12
N GLU A 214 3.58 -55.25 12.02
CA GLU A 214 4.32 -56.11 11.09
C GLU A 214 5.56 -56.73 11.76
N GLN A 215 6.29 -55.96 12.56
CA GLN A 215 7.43 -56.46 13.33
C GLN A 215 7.01 -57.49 14.38
N GLU A 216 5.95 -57.22 15.14
CA GLU A 216 5.40 -58.18 16.12
C GLU A 216 4.94 -59.48 15.44
N ALA A 217 4.32 -59.38 14.25
CA ALA A 217 3.90 -60.55 13.48
C ALA A 217 5.10 -61.37 12.95
N GLU A 218 6.19 -60.72 12.54
CA GLU A 218 7.43 -61.40 12.15
C GLU A 218 8.13 -62.06 13.34
N GLU A 219 8.19 -61.38 14.49
CA GLU A 219 8.75 -61.94 15.73
C GLU A 219 7.94 -63.16 16.19
N MET A 220 6.61 -63.09 16.12
CA MET A 220 5.73 -64.21 16.48
C MET A 220 5.91 -65.41 15.54
N LYS A 221 6.13 -65.16 14.23
CA LYS A 221 6.45 -66.23 13.27
C LYS A 221 7.78 -66.90 13.59
N LYS A 222 8.83 -66.11 13.84
CA LYS A 222 10.16 -66.63 14.21
C LYS A 222 10.10 -67.41 15.53
N ALA A 223 9.33 -66.93 16.51
CA ALA A 223 9.14 -67.64 17.77
C ALA A 223 8.48 -69.02 17.55
N LYS A 224 7.48 -69.09 16.67
CA LYS A 224 6.79 -70.33 16.33
C LYS A 224 7.68 -71.31 15.56
N GLU A 225 8.46 -70.82 14.59
CA GLU A 225 9.44 -71.65 13.86
C GLU A 225 10.52 -72.20 14.80
N LEU A 226 10.95 -71.42 15.79
CA LEU A 226 11.91 -71.86 16.80
C LEU A 226 11.31 -72.93 17.73
N GLU A 227 10.03 -72.77 18.12
CA GLU A 227 9.31 -73.76 18.92
C GLU A 227 9.15 -75.09 18.17
N GLU A 228 8.84 -75.05 16.88
CA GLU A 228 8.73 -76.23 16.01
C GLU A 228 10.08 -76.94 15.83
N GLN A 229 11.17 -76.18 15.62
CA GLN A 229 12.53 -76.74 15.56
C GLN A 229 12.97 -77.37 16.89
N ASN A 230 12.64 -76.73 18.02
CA ASN A 230 12.97 -77.29 19.33
C ASN A 230 12.18 -78.58 19.61
N ALA A 231 10.91 -78.66 19.20
CA ALA A 231 10.12 -79.88 19.30
C ALA A 231 10.69 -81.02 18.43
N GLU A 232 11.16 -80.72 17.22
CA GLU A 232 11.83 -81.70 16.35
C GLU A 232 13.15 -82.22 16.97
N ILE A 233 13.93 -81.34 17.60
CA ILE A 233 15.15 -81.74 18.32
C ILE A 233 14.82 -82.63 19.53
N GLU A 234 13.75 -82.33 20.26
CA GLU A 234 13.30 -83.14 21.41
C GLU A 234 12.81 -84.52 20.99
N ASP A 235 12.09 -84.63 19.86
CA ASP A 235 11.70 -85.91 19.26
C ASP A 235 12.93 -86.74 18.83
N VAL A 236 13.93 -86.11 18.19
CA VAL A 236 15.18 -86.80 17.80
C VAL A 236 15.99 -87.24 19.02
N ALA A 237 16.04 -86.44 20.09
CA ALA A 237 16.73 -86.80 21.33
C ALA A 237 16.05 -88.00 22.02
N ASN A 238 14.72 -88.04 22.03
CA ASN A 238 13.96 -89.17 22.58
C ASN A 238 14.13 -90.45 21.75
N ASP A 239 14.29 -90.35 20.43
CA ASP A 239 14.57 -91.50 19.56
C ASP A 239 16.00 -92.05 19.79
N TYR A 240 16.98 -91.15 20.00
CA TYR A 240 18.36 -91.53 20.36
C TYR A 240 18.46 -92.21 21.74
N ASP A 241 17.74 -91.73 22.75
CA ASP A 241 17.74 -92.37 24.07
C ASP A 241 17.09 -93.77 24.03
N ASN A 242 16.08 -93.98 23.18
CA ASN A 242 15.53 -95.31 22.93
C ASN A 242 16.52 -96.22 22.18
N GLU A 243 17.31 -95.71 21.23
CA GLU A 243 18.30 -96.50 20.50
C GLU A 243 19.50 -96.92 21.37
N ILE A 244 19.90 -96.07 22.35
CA ILE A 244 20.93 -96.41 23.33
C ILE A 244 20.45 -97.47 24.32
N ALA A 245 19.17 -97.45 24.72
CA ALA A 245 18.60 -98.49 25.59
C ALA A 245 18.67 -99.89 24.96
N TYR A 246 18.46 -100.01 23.65
CA TYR A 246 18.58 -101.29 22.94
C TYR A 246 20.02 -101.81 22.78
N LYS A 247 21.05 -100.96 22.95
CA LYS A 247 22.46 -101.36 22.83
C LYS A 247 23.10 -101.85 24.12
N TYR A 248 22.49 -101.62 25.27
CA TYR A 248 23.04 -102.02 26.57
C TYR A 248 22.44 -103.30 27.15
N ASP A 249 21.40 -103.86 26.53
CA ASP A 249 20.83 -105.16 26.93
C ASP A 249 21.60 -106.38 26.35
N ASP A 250 22.65 -106.18 25.54
CA ASP A 250 23.44 -107.26 24.88
C ASP A 250 24.85 -107.46 25.46
N TYR A 251 25.20 -106.79 26.57
CA TYR A 251 26.47 -107.01 27.29
C TYR A 251 26.24 -107.29 28.77
N GLY A 252 25.35 -108.25 29.07
CA GLY A 252 25.26 -108.90 30.37
C GLY A 252 25.63 -110.37 30.23
N ASP A 253 26.91 -110.72 30.42
CA ASP A 253 27.38 -111.96 31.06
C ASP A 253 28.87 -112.21 30.79
N SER A 254 29.72 -111.84 31.73
CA SER A 254 30.85 -112.67 32.20
C SER A 254 31.61 -111.94 33.31
N TYR A 255 31.20 -112.17 34.56
CA TYR A 255 32.10 -112.01 35.70
C TYR A 255 32.97 -113.25 35.80
N PRO A 256 34.30 -113.15 35.93
CA PRO A 256 35.08 -114.17 36.61
C PRO A 256 34.99 -113.93 38.12
N ASP A 257 34.42 -114.92 38.81
CA ASP A 257 34.75 -115.21 40.19
C ASP A 257 36.26 -115.38 40.31
N ASP A 258 36.86 -114.77 41.34
CA ASP A 258 38.06 -115.32 41.96
C ASP A 258 37.94 -115.09 43.47
N GLU A 259 37.74 -116.22 44.15
CA GLU A 259 37.83 -116.45 45.58
C GLU A 259 39.30 -116.46 46.06
N GLU A 260 39.46 -116.25 47.37
CA GLU A 260 40.61 -116.50 48.27
C GLU A 260 41.79 -115.51 48.31
#